data_AF-A0A537F794-F1
#
_entry.id   AF-A0A537F794-F1
#
_cell.length_a   1.000
_cell.length_b   1.000
_cell.length_c   1.000
_cell.angle_alpha   90.00
_cell.angle_beta   90.00
_cell.angle_gamma   90.00
#
_symmetry.space_group_name_H-M   'P 1'
#
loop_
_entity.id
_entity.type
_entity.pdbx_description
1 polymer ?
#
loop_
_entity_poly.entity_id
_entity_poly.type
_entity_poly.pdbx_seq_one_letter_code
_entity_poly.pdbx_strand_id
1 'polypeptide(L)'
;MTESTAPPADKGKLCPLCSLPQNEVLAELGRWRLARTKTMKGHRERLMLLYREHAKTIDEQSIGEAYLTLHKVGQKFFSHAKQWAIFEPIYATVPEHWHRVASDLDAKADDHDQILKTPRLIVDNEDGTITRVTVG
;
A
#
# COMPACT_ATOMS: atom_id res chain seq x y z
N MET A 1 38.03 -24.75 4.13
CA MET A 1 36.82 -25.47 3.71
C MET A 1 35.84 -24.40 3.26
N THR A 2 35.70 -24.21 1.96
CA THR A 2 34.85 -23.16 1.37
C THR A 2 33.43 -23.70 1.29
N GLU A 3 32.55 -23.20 2.15
CA GLU A 3 31.11 -23.42 2.01
C GLU A 3 30.63 -22.64 0.79
N SER A 4 30.29 -23.37 -0.27
CA SER A 4 29.75 -22.82 -1.50
C SER A 4 28.26 -22.58 -1.26
N THR A 5 27.90 -21.38 -0.82
CA THR A 5 26.49 -20.99 -0.68
C THR A 5 25.94 -20.70 -2.07
N ALA A 6 25.10 -21.60 -2.57
CA ALA A 6 24.32 -21.39 -3.78
C ALA A 6 23.58 -20.04 -3.72
N PRO A 7 23.38 -19.34 -4.85
CA PRO A 7 22.60 -18.10 -4.88
C PRO A 7 21.18 -18.39 -4.34
N PRO A 8 20.61 -17.52 -3.49
CA PRO A 8 19.29 -17.76 -2.93
C PRO A 8 18.28 -17.89 -4.08
N ALA A 9 17.51 -18.97 -4.04
CA ALA A 9 16.44 -19.24 -5.00
C ALA A 9 15.59 -17.99 -5.22
N ASP A 10 15.31 -17.72 -6.50
CA ASP A 10 14.59 -16.59 -7.08
C ASP A 10 13.28 -16.24 -6.32
N LYS A 11 13.39 -15.52 -5.20
CA LYS A 11 12.27 -15.20 -4.28
C LYS A 11 11.13 -14.45 -4.98
N GLY A 12 11.43 -13.77 -6.10
CA GLY A 12 10.43 -13.10 -6.92
C GLY A 12 9.40 -14.06 -7.54
N LYS A 13 9.78 -15.31 -7.83
CA LYS A 13 8.87 -16.28 -8.48
C LYS A 13 7.73 -16.76 -7.59
N LEU A 14 7.90 -16.74 -6.27
CA LEU A 14 6.87 -17.15 -5.30
C LEU A 14 6.11 -15.95 -4.70
N CYS A 15 6.53 -14.72 -5.01
CA CYS A 15 5.89 -13.53 -4.48
C CYS A 15 4.56 -13.26 -5.22
N PRO A 16 3.41 -13.19 -4.51
CA PRO A 16 2.12 -12.89 -5.13
C PRO A 16 2.05 -11.47 -5.70
N LEU A 17 2.88 -10.54 -5.21
CA LEU A 17 2.92 -9.16 -5.73
C LEU A 17 3.82 -9.03 -6.97
N CYS A 18 4.89 -9.83 -7.08
CA CYS A 18 5.70 -9.89 -8.30
C CYS A 18 4.91 -10.49 -9.47
N SER A 19 4.06 -11.48 -9.17
CA SER A 19 3.22 -12.19 -10.13
C SER A 19 1.83 -11.57 -10.33
N LEU A 20 1.62 -10.33 -9.84
CA LEU A 20 0.32 -9.66 -9.94
C LEU A 20 -0.12 -9.55 -11.42
N PRO A 21 -1.27 -10.13 -11.80
CA PRO A 21 -1.77 -10.12 -13.18
C PRO A 21 -2.00 -8.70 -13.71
N GLN A 22 -1.74 -8.47 -15.00
CA GLN A 22 -1.85 -7.12 -15.57
C GLN A 22 -3.26 -6.55 -15.54
N ASN A 23 -4.29 -7.40 -15.62
CA ASN A 23 -5.68 -6.99 -15.50
C ASN A 23 -6.08 -6.54 -14.08
N GLU A 24 -5.26 -6.82 -13.06
CA GLU A 24 -5.46 -6.31 -11.69
C GLU A 24 -4.76 -4.97 -11.45
N VAL A 25 -3.85 -4.57 -12.36
CA VAL A 25 -3.13 -3.29 -12.29
C VAL A 25 -4.00 -2.18 -12.87
N LEU A 26 -4.26 -1.17 -12.05
CA LEU A 26 -4.98 0.04 -12.43
C LEU A 26 -4.08 1.02 -13.20
N ALA A 27 -2.80 1.11 -12.82
CA ALA A 27 -1.83 1.99 -13.46
C ALA A 27 -0.38 1.55 -13.18
N GLU A 28 0.49 1.80 -14.15
CA GLU A 28 1.94 1.79 -13.96
C GLU A 28 2.46 3.22 -13.85
N LEU A 29 3.20 3.51 -12.78
CA LEU A 29 3.62 4.86 -12.40
C LEU A 29 5.13 4.86 -12.15
N GLY A 30 5.91 4.65 -13.21
CA GLY A 30 7.37 4.52 -13.12
C GLY A 30 7.80 3.26 -12.36
N ARG A 31 8.38 3.44 -11.16
CA ARG A 31 8.82 2.34 -10.28
C ARG A 31 7.68 1.71 -9.46
N TRP A 32 6.45 2.18 -9.65
CA TRP A 32 5.28 1.75 -8.90
C TRP A 32 4.24 1.05 -9.78
N ARG A 33 3.54 0.07 -9.20
CA ARG A 33 2.28 -0.46 -9.74
C ARG A 33 1.16 -0.13 -8.75
N LEU A 34 0.04 0.39 -9.27
CA LEU A 34 -1.16 0.66 -8.49
C LEU A 34 -2.20 -0.42 -8.81
N ALA A 35 -2.79 -1.02 -7.79
CA ALA A 35 -3.84 -2.03 -7.92
C ALA A 35 -4.91 -1.83 -6.85
N ARG A 36 -6.07 -2.48 -7.00
CA ARG A 36 -6.98 -2.68 -5.86
C ARG A 36 -6.47 -3.86 -5.04
N THR A 37 -6.67 -3.82 -3.73
CA THR A 37 -6.39 -4.97 -2.88
C THR A 37 -7.37 -6.10 -3.21
N LYS A 38 -6.91 -7.35 -3.16
CA LYS A 38 -7.74 -8.53 -3.45
C LYS A 38 -9.01 -8.61 -2.59
N THR A 39 -8.92 -8.20 -1.32
CA THR A 39 -10.06 -8.15 -0.40
C THR A 39 -10.39 -6.70 -0.06
N MET A 40 -11.58 -6.26 -0.46
CA MET A 40 -12.04 -4.88 -0.24
C MET A 40 -12.58 -4.65 1.17
N LYS A 41 -12.96 -5.68 1.92
CA LYS A 41 -13.38 -5.60 3.34
C LYS A 41 -14.50 -4.57 3.63
N GLY A 42 -15.45 -4.45 2.70
CA GLY A 42 -16.55 -3.49 2.80
C GLY A 42 -16.21 -2.07 2.35
N HIS A 43 -14.93 -1.74 2.11
CA HIS A 43 -14.52 -0.44 1.57
C HIS A 43 -14.97 -0.30 0.11
N ARG A 44 -15.32 0.92 -0.28
CA ARG A 44 -15.63 1.23 -1.68
C ARG A 44 -14.36 1.23 -2.52
N GLU A 45 -13.28 1.78 -1.99
CA GLU A 45 -11.96 1.72 -2.61
C GLU A 45 -10.90 1.28 -1.60
N ARG A 46 -10.03 0.37 -2.03
CA ARG A 46 -8.90 -0.10 -1.23
C ARG A 46 -7.76 -0.35 -2.16
N LEU A 47 -6.86 0.62 -2.23
CA LEU A 47 -5.75 0.68 -3.16
C LEU A 47 -4.48 0.12 -2.53
N MET A 48 -3.63 -0.45 -3.36
CA MET A 48 -2.30 -0.91 -3.02
C MET A 48 -1.32 -0.32 -4.02
N LEU A 49 -0.37 0.47 -3.53
CA LEU A 49 0.80 0.88 -4.28
C LEU A 49 1.95 -0.06 -3.91
N LEU A 50 2.53 -0.74 -4.89
CA LEU A 50 3.64 -1.66 -4.67
C LEU A 50 4.86 -1.26 -5.49
N TYR A 51 6.05 -1.50 -4.93
CA TYR A 51 7.30 -1.33 -5.66
C TYR A 51 7.38 -2.37 -6.77
N ARG A 52 7.78 -1.97 -7.99
CA ARG A 52 7.74 -2.86 -9.16
C ARG A 52 8.69 -4.06 -9.00
N GLU A 53 9.84 -3.84 -8.38
CA GLU A 53 10.81 -4.90 -8.12
C GLU A 53 10.57 -5.58 -6.77
N HIS A 54 11.06 -6.81 -6.61
CA HIS A 54 10.99 -7.52 -5.34
C HIS A 54 11.97 -6.90 -4.34
N ALA A 55 11.46 -6.05 -3.45
CA ALA A 55 12.26 -5.43 -2.40
C ALA A 55 11.44 -5.41 -1.12
N LYS A 56 12.02 -5.86 0.00
CA LYS A 56 11.39 -5.77 1.32
C LYS A 56 11.36 -4.33 1.85
N THR A 57 12.45 -3.61 1.62
CA THR A 57 12.66 -2.22 2.02
C THR A 57 13.14 -1.43 0.81
N ILE A 58 12.83 -0.15 0.80
CA ILE A 58 13.31 0.82 -0.19
C ILE A 58 13.88 2.03 0.55
N ASP A 59 14.64 2.87 -0.14
CA ASP A 59 15.24 4.07 0.43
C ASP A 59 14.19 5.14 0.82
N GLU A 60 14.58 6.07 1.70
CA GLU A 60 13.68 7.11 2.22
C GLU A 60 13.09 8.00 1.14
N GLN A 61 13.85 8.31 0.07
CA GLN A 61 13.35 9.09 -1.05
C GLN A 61 12.23 8.33 -1.75
N SER A 62 12.41 7.04 -2.04
CA SER A 62 11.37 6.19 -2.62
C SER A 62 10.14 6.08 -1.70
N ILE A 63 10.31 6.04 -0.38
CA ILE A 63 9.18 6.07 0.56
C ILE A 63 8.40 7.38 0.43
N GLY A 64 9.08 8.53 0.41
CA GLY A 64 8.45 9.84 0.22
C GLY A 64 7.71 9.93 -1.12
N GLU A 65 8.33 9.47 -2.20
CA GLU A 65 7.70 9.40 -3.53
C GLU A 65 6.43 8.54 -3.54
N ALA A 66 6.41 7.43 -2.81
CA ALA A 66 5.25 6.57 -2.70
C ALA A 66 4.06 7.29 -2.03
N TYR A 67 4.32 8.04 -0.95
CA TYR A 67 3.31 8.83 -0.27
C TYR A 67 2.76 9.94 -1.17
N LEU A 68 3.62 10.66 -1.89
CA LEU A 68 3.19 11.68 -2.86
C LEU A 68 2.38 11.07 -4.01
N THR A 69 2.79 9.90 -4.49
CA THR A 69 2.09 9.16 -5.54
C THR A 69 0.70 8.74 -5.07
N LEU A 70 0.60 8.12 -3.89
CA LEU A 70 -0.68 7.75 -3.27
C LEU A 70 -1.56 8.95 -3.01
N HIS A 71 -1.02 10.06 -2.50
CA HIS A 71 -1.75 11.31 -2.32
C HIS A 71 -2.41 11.76 -3.62
N LYS A 72 -1.62 11.87 -4.70
CA LYS A 72 -2.09 12.33 -6.01
C LYS A 72 -3.15 11.42 -6.63
N VAL A 73 -2.94 10.11 -6.63
CA VAL A 73 -3.93 9.19 -7.22
C VAL A 73 -5.16 9.04 -6.33
N GLY A 74 -4.96 9.05 -5.01
CA GLY A 74 -6.00 8.87 -4.02
C GLY A 74 -7.06 9.98 -4.07
N GLN A 75 -6.68 11.23 -4.31
CA GLN A 75 -7.63 12.33 -4.53
C GLN A 75 -8.71 12.00 -5.59
N LYS A 76 -8.35 11.24 -6.63
CA LYS A 76 -9.31 10.80 -7.65
C LYS A 76 -10.17 9.64 -7.17
N PHE A 77 -9.56 8.56 -6.69
CA PHE A 77 -10.26 7.33 -6.34
C PHE A 77 -11.16 7.50 -5.09
N PHE A 78 -10.69 8.27 -4.12
CA PHE A 78 -11.39 8.53 -2.86
C PHE A 78 -12.23 9.81 -2.87
N SER A 79 -12.44 10.44 -4.04
CA SER A 79 -13.29 11.64 -4.18
C SER A 79 -14.71 11.50 -3.65
N HIS A 80 -15.19 10.27 -3.46
CA HIS A 80 -16.49 9.96 -2.89
C HIS A 80 -16.53 10.06 -1.36
N ALA A 81 -15.38 10.02 -0.69
CA ALA A 81 -15.25 10.02 0.76
C ALA A 81 -14.76 11.39 1.24
N LYS A 82 -15.25 11.83 2.41
CA LYS A 82 -14.74 13.03 3.06
C LYS A 82 -13.27 12.83 3.48
N GLN A 83 -12.98 11.69 4.07
CA GLN A 83 -11.64 11.33 4.54
C GLN A 83 -11.25 9.94 4.07
N TRP A 84 -9.96 9.77 3.82
CA TRP A 84 -9.34 8.49 3.46
C TRP A 84 -7.94 8.43 4.05
N ALA A 85 -7.35 7.24 4.11
CA ALA A 85 -6.09 7.04 4.82
C ALA A 85 -5.06 6.23 4.03
N ILE A 86 -3.79 6.50 4.31
CA ILE A 86 -2.63 5.71 3.89
C ILE A 86 -2.04 5.05 5.14
N PHE A 87 -1.86 3.73 5.12
CA PHE A 87 -1.53 2.94 6.31
C PHE A 87 -0.05 2.53 6.37
N GLU A 88 0.57 2.65 7.54
CA GLU A 88 1.86 2.01 7.81
C GLU A 88 1.74 0.47 7.75
N PRO A 89 2.81 -0.29 7.43
CA PRO A 89 2.72 -1.66 6.95
C PRO A 89 2.74 -2.67 8.11
N ILE A 90 2.12 -2.35 9.25
CA ILE A 90 2.21 -3.15 10.48
C ILE A 90 1.62 -4.55 10.28
N TYR A 91 0.56 -4.64 9.49
CA TYR A 91 -0.19 -5.89 9.25
C TYR A 91 -0.07 -6.37 7.80
N ALA A 92 1.05 -6.05 7.13
CA ALA A 92 1.29 -6.46 5.75
C ALA A 92 1.37 -8.00 5.64
N THR A 93 0.51 -8.59 4.80
CA THR A 93 0.46 -10.05 4.60
C THR A 93 1.54 -10.57 3.65
N VAL A 94 2.17 -9.68 2.89
CA VAL A 94 3.31 -9.99 2.02
C VAL A 94 4.53 -9.16 2.48
N PRO A 95 5.13 -9.49 3.65
CA PRO A 95 6.11 -8.62 4.29
C PRO A 95 7.46 -8.53 3.54
N GLU A 96 7.73 -9.46 2.62
CA GLU A 96 8.98 -9.48 1.84
C GLU A 96 8.91 -8.63 0.56
N HIS A 97 7.75 -8.01 0.27
CA HIS A 97 7.58 -7.13 -0.88
C HIS A 97 6.98 -5.80 -0.44
N TRP A 98 7.65 -4.70 -0.77
CA TRP A 98 7.28 -3.37 -0.34
C TRP A 98 5.96 -2.95 -1.01
N HIS A 99 4.97 -2.67 -0.18
CA HIS A 99 3.70 -2.13 -0.61
C HIS A 99 3.06 -1.28 0.49
N ARG A 100 2.18 -0.38 0.07
CA ARG A 100 1.46 0.55 0.92
C ARG A 100 -0.01 0.53 0.54
N VAL A 101 -0.88 0.43 1.55
CA VAL A 101 -2.33 0.36 1.35
C VAL A 101 -2.94 1.72 1.66
N ALA A 102 -3.95 2.09 0.88
CA ALA A 102 -4.84 3.21 1.17
C ALA A 102 -6.30 2.78 1.04
N SER A 103 -7.20 3.36 1.85
CA SER A 103 -8.65 3.09 1.77
C SER A 103 -9.47 4.29 2.20
N ASP A 104 -10.77 4.29 1.87
CA ASP A 104 -11.73 5.11 2.58
C ASP A 104 -11.82 4.73 4.07
N LEU A 105 -12.36 5.63 4.89
CA LEU A 105 -12.56 5.42 6.32
C LEU A 105 -14.05 5.13 6.60
N ASP A 106 -14.49 3.90 6.34
CA ASP A 106 -15.84 3.45 6.69
C ASP A 106 -15.87 2.74 8.05
N ALA A 107 -16.72 3.22 8.96
CA ALA A 107 -16.95 2.62 10.27
C ALA A 107 -17.60 1.22 10.21
N LYS A 108 -18.18 0.86 9.06
CA LYS A 108 -18.80 -0.44 8.80
C LYS A 108 -17.85 -1.43 8.11
N ALA A 109 -16.63 -1.02 7.78
CA ALA A 109 -15.66 -1.91 7.15
C ALA A 109 -15.25 -3.05 8.10
N ASP A 110 -15.00 -4.23 7.54
CA ASP A 110 -14.69 -5.44 8.32
C ASP A 110 -13.38 -5.31 9.12
N ASP A 111 -12.49 -4.41 8.69
CA ASP A 111 -11.22 -4.12 9.38
C ASP A 111 -11.18 -2.76 10.08
N HIS A 112 -12.33 -2.16 10.38
CA HIS A 112 -12.40 -0.88 11.08
C HIS A 112 -11.55 -0.85 12.37
N ASP A 113 -11.67 -1.86 13.25
CA ASP A 113 -10.90 -1.93 14.49
C ASP A 113 -9.39 -2.06 14.25
N GLN A 114 -9.00 -2.75 13.17
CA GLN A 114 -7.60 -2.88 12.78
C GLN A 114 -7.07 -1.57 12.21
N ILE A 115 -7.88 -0.86 11.41
CA ILE A 115 -7.58 0.48 10.93
C ILE A 115 -7.29 1.38 12.11
N LEU A 116 -8.16 1.41 13.13
CA LEU A 116 -7.97 2.24 14.32
C LEU A 116 -6.65 1.97 15.04
N LYS A 117 -6.17 0.72 15.03
CA LYS A 117 -4.90 0.27 15.63
C LYS A 117 -3.68 0.42 14.72
N THR A 118 -3.82 0.96 13.51
CA THR A 118 -2.72 1.10 12.54
C THR A 118 -2.32 2.57 12.40
N PRO A 119 -1.04 2.95 12.60
CA PRO A 119 -0.58 4.30 12.30
C PRO A 119 -0.87 4.64 10.84
N ARG A 120 -1.32 5.86 10.60
CA ARG A 120 -1.87 6.25 9.30
C ARG A 120 -1.74 7.75 9.07
N LEU A 121 -1.66 8.12 7.80
CA LEU A 121 -1.91 9.48 7.35
C LEU A 121 -3.36 9.56 6.89
N ILE A 122 -4.13 10.49 7.45
CA ILE A 122 -5.49 10.81 7.03
C ILE A 122 -5.43 12.02 6.11
N VAL A 123 -6.09 11.92 4.96
CA VAL A 123 -6.29 13.01 4.01
C VAL A 123 -7.75 13.41 4.04
N ASP A 124 -8.02 14.69 4.30
CA ASP A 124 -9.35 15.27 4.18
C ASP A 124 -9.52 15.90 2.78
N ASN A 125 -10.54 15.47 2.05
CA ASN A 125 -10.79 15.94 0.69
C ASN A 125 -11.51 17.30 0.64
N GLU A 126 -12.09 17.78 1.75
CA GLU A 126 -12.80 19.07 1.78
C GLU A 126 -11.82 20.25 1.83
N ASP A 127 -10.82 20.18 2.69
CA ASP A 127 -9.84 21.27 2.90
C ASP A 127 -8.41 20.89 2.49
N GLY A 128 -8.17 19.63 2.10
CA GLY A 128 -6.86 19.15 1.66
C GLY A 128 -5.89 18.88 2.81
N THR A 129 -6.36 18.89 4.06
CA THR A 129 -5.49 18.72 5.23
C THR A 129 -4.99 17.27 5.34
N ILE A 130 -3.72 17.12 5.73
CA ILE A 130 -3.10 15.83 5.98
C ILE A 130 -2.74 15.73 7.46
N THR A 131 -3.30 14.74 8.16
CA THR A 131 -3.06 14.51 9.59
C THR A 131 -2.41 13.16 9.81
N ARG A 132 -1.32 13.12 10.59
CA ARG A 132 -0.72 11.87 11.04
C ARG A 132 -1.35 11.39 12.33
N VAL A 133 -1.85 10.16 12.32
CA VAL A 133 -2.34 9.46 13.50
C VAL A 133 -1.33 8.39 13.89
N THR A 134 -0.78 8.52 15.09
CA THR A 134 0.04 7.50 15.75
C THR A 134 -0.83 6.72 16.72
N VAL A 135 -0.62 5.41 16.83
CA VAL A 135 -1.20 4.60 17.90
C VAL A 135 -0.16 4.41 18.99
N GLY A 136 -0.57 4.65 20.23
CA GLY A 136 0.25 4.47 21.43
C GLY A 136 0.23 3.05 21.96
#